data_AF-N8PYU9-F1
#
_entry.id   AF-N8PYU9-F1
#
_cell.length_a   1.000
_cell.length_b   1.000
_cell.length_c   1.000
_cell.angle_alpha   90.00
_cell.angle_beta   90.00
_cell.angle_gamma   90.00
#
_symmetry.space_group_name_H-M   'P 1'
#
loop_
_entity.id
_entity.type
_entity.pdbx_description
1 polymer ?
#
loop_
_entity_poly.entity_id
_entity_poly.type
_entity_poly.pdbx_seq_one_letter_code
_entity_poly.pdbx_strand_id
1 'polypeptide(L)'
;MKKTLLCLALAGLLSACGGSDDNSSTPPASNIGTQTGVLTDAVISGVRYVTSSGATGVTNEKGEFKFNDDEKVKFFIGGVQLGDEIEAKERITPLDLVESENARINLMVFLQSLDGKGDHSDGIQISDDTKTAFTAVKLNFNQSTTDFVNEVVTKTAITPDQLITPEKASENFQATFYKDIAGTWEINRTDNTAVLIHILEDGRYALGEAEAKDESGQAGIEMGRLKWNATTTVIEPEILHDTNGEWGLSHPAENKPYSLNFNGTQLILTEPGVSTEYRLNRVKQSNSLVGTWRLNETHLFAFFDNNYYFFLDTEGGDDCGWPGIEYGKYTLSANTLTTTEVLFDTNECGGLQDSSNGGKTIANINISNNNLILHPQGEDPVTLQRVK
;
A
#
# COMPACT_ATOMS: atom_id res chain seq x y z
N MET A 1 10.23 39.59 42.87
CA MET A 1 10.72 38.97 44.13
C MET A 1 11.45 37.70 43.76
N LYS A 2 12.73 37.63 44.13
CA LYS A 2 13.62 36.47 43.93
C LYS A 2 13.22 35.34 44.88
N LYS A 3 13.30 34.09 44.44
CA LYS A 3 13.48 32.93 45.32
C LYS A 3 14.66 32.10 44.81
N THR A 4 15.79 32.31 45.47
CA THR A 4 17.00 31.49 45.47
C THR A 4 16.81 30.39 46.53
N LEU A 5 17.43 29.21 46.34
CA LEU A 5 17.92 28.17 47.29
C LEU A 5 17.78 26.78 46.60
N LEU A 6 18.68 25.80 46.67
CA LEU A 6 19.83 25.55 47.55
C LEU A 6 20.73 24.48 46.90
N CYS A 7 22.05 24.68 46.93
CA CYS A 7 23.06 23.63 46.68
C CYS A 7 23.13 22.65 47.85
N LEU A 8 23.24 21.35 47.59
CA LEU A 8 23.88 20.42 48.51
C LEU A 8 25.00 19.67 47.77
N ALA A 9 26.24 20.05 48.09
CA ALA A 9 27.42 19.24 47.87
C ALA A 9 27.54 18.26 49.04
N LEU A 10 27.81 16.99 48.74
CA LEU A 10 28.29 16.03 49.74
C LEU A 10 29.47 15.26 49.14
N ALA A 11 30.66 15.52 49.70
CA ALA A 11 31.89 14.83 49.40
C ALA A 11 32.47 14.25 50.70
N GLY A 12 33.05 13.05 50.59
CA GLY A 12 33.83 12.36 51.62
C GLY A 12 33.16 11.04 52.07
N LEU A 13 33.82 9.88 52.13
CA LEU A 13 35.23 9.52 52.08
C LEU A 13 35.37 8.05 51.61
N LEU A 14 36.58 7.75 51.14
CA LEU A 14 37.08 6.48 50.63
C LEU A 14 37.02 5.34 51.66
N SER A 15 36.68 4.13 51.17
CA SER A 15 37.26 2.88 51.67
C SER A 15 37.66 2.02 50.46
N ALA A 16 38.97 1.80 50.35
CA ALA A 16 39.57 0.92 49.37
C ALA A 16 39.35 -0.55 49.75
N CYS A 17 38.89 -1.33 48.78
CA CYS A 17 39.07 -2.78 48.65
C CYS A 17 38.99 -3.02 47.12
N GLY A 18 40.07 -3.32 46.40
CA GLY A 18 40.91 -4.49 46.60
C GLY A 18 40.20 -5.70 45.97
N GLY A 19 40.25 -5.82 44.65
CA GLY A 19 39.64 -6.94 43.91
C GLY A 19 40.03 -6.94 42.43
N SER A 20 40.70 -8.01 42.02
CA SER A 20 41.32 -8.30 40.72
C SER A 20 40.30 -8.52 39.59
N ASP A 21 40.77 -8.31 38.36
CA ASP A 21 40.47 -9.03 37.11
C ASP A 21 39.01 -9.34 36.75
N ASP A 22 38.51 -8.68 35.70
CA ASP A 22 38.36 -9.33 34.39
C ASP A 22 37.83 -8.32 33.36
N ASN A 23 38.64 -8.10 32.33
CA ASN A 23 38.31 -7.29 31.18
C ASN A 23 37.30 -8.05 30.29
N SER A 24 36.04 -8.11 30.70
CA SER A 24 34.94 -8.42 29.79
C SER A 24 34.26 -7.13 29.38
N SER A 25 34.84 -6.47 28.37
CA SER A 25 34.10 -5.53 27.55
C SER A 25 32.97 -6.32 26.88
N THR A 26 31.83 -6.46 27.55
CA THR A 26 30.57 -6.73 26.86
C THR A 26 30.44 -5.66 25.78
N PRO A 27 30.37 -6.03 24.49
CA PRO A 27 30.07 -5.06 23.44
C PRO A 27 28.85 -4.24 23.89
N PRO A 28 28.79 -2.93 23.64
CA PRO A 28 27.58 -2.17 23.90
C PRO A 28 26.43 -2.94 23.25
N ALA A 29 25.39 -3.28 24.01
CA ALA A 29 24.20 -3.85 23.41
C ALA A 29 23.74 -2.87 22.33
N SER A 30 23.81 -3.29 21.06
CA SER A 30 23.33 -2.45 19.96
C SER A 30 21.87 -2.13 20.25
N ASN A 31 21.55 -0.85 20.39
CA ASN A 31 20.19 -0.41 20.70
C ASN A 31 19.29 -0.80 19.52
N ILE A 32 18.33 -1.70 19.77
CA ILE A 32 17.28 -2.03 18.82
C ILE A 32 16.42 -0.78 18.63
N GLY A 33 16.29 -0.32 17.39
CA GLY A 33 15.56 0.91 17.11
C GLY A 33 14.05 0.81 17.30
N THR A 34 13.39 1.97 17.29
CA THR A 34 11.95 2.09 17.54
C THR A 34 11.10 2.02 16.29
N GLN A 35 11.70 2.28 15.11
CA GLN A 35 11.00 2.23 13.83
C GLN A 35 10.65 0.79 13.48
N THR A 36 9.59 0.63 12.68
CA THR A 36 9.09 -0.69 12.26
C THR A 36 9.00 -0.72 10.75
N GLY A 37 9.62 -1.73 10.15
CA GLY A 37 9.49 -2.01 8.73
C GLY A 37 8.90 -3.39 8.54
N VAL A 38 8.34 -3.66 7.37
CA VAL A 38 7.79 -4.97 6.99
C VAL A 38 8.56 -5.50 5.79
N LEU A 39 9.08 -6.73 5.91
CA LEU A 39 9.60 -7.49 4.78
C LEU A 39 8.44 -8.27 4.13
N THR A 40 8.19 -8.02 2.84
CA THR A 40 7.02 -8.58 2.14
C THR A 40 7.28 -9.02 0.70
N ASP A 41 6.90 -10.27 0.45
CA ASP A 41 6.55 -10.98 -0.80
C ASP A 41 5.39 -11.88 -0.35
N ALA A 42 4.28 -11.23 0.02
CA ALA A 42 3.46 -11.56 1.20
C ALA A 42 4.27 -11.43 2.51
N VAL A 43 3.62 -11.23 3.68
CA VAL A 43 4.38 -11.02 4.94
C VAL A 43 5.39 -12.15 5.18
N ILE A 44 6.68 -11.83 5.32
CA ILE A 44 7.74 -12.84 5.44
C ILE A 44 8.20 -12.94 6.89
N SER A 45 7.82 -14.02 7.56
CA SER A 45 8.16 -14.27 8.96
C SER A 45 9.35 -15.23 9.12
N GLY A 46 10.11 -15.07 10.22
CA GLY A 46 11.23 -15.96 10.54
C GLY A 46 12.56 -15.62 9.86
N VAL A 47 12.66 -14.48 9.16
CA VAL A 47 13.89 -14.04 8.49
C VAL A 47 14.78 -13.29 9.47
N ARG A 48 16.05 -13.68 9.58
CA ARG A 48 17.02 -12.96 10.42
C ARG A 48 17.42 -11.66 9.73
N TYR A 49 17.48 -10.56 10.47
CA TYR A 49 18.00 -9.29 9.98
C TYR A 49 19.17 -8.77 10.82
N VAL A 50 20.02 -7.96 10.20
CA VAL A 50 21.14 -7.24 10.83
C VAL A 50 21.11 -5.80 10.36
N THR A 51 21.09 -4.84 11.29
CA THR A 51 21.18 -3.42 10.96
C THR A 51 22.64 -2.94 10.93
N SER A 52 22.90 -1.79 10.30
CA SER A 52 24.23 -1.19 10.23
C SER A 52 24.83 -0.80 11.59
N SER A 53 24.01 -0.67 12.65
CA SER A 53 24.47 -0.49 14.04
C SER A 53 24.79 -1.80 14.77
N GLY A 54 24.65 -2.94 14.08
CA GLY A 54 24.89 -4.27 14.63
C GLY A 54 23.72 -4.86 15.42
N ALA A 55 22.55 -4.20 15.47
CA ALA A 55 21.37 -4.80 16.05
C ALA A 55 20.91 -5.98 15.17
N THR A 56 20.47 -7.05 15.81
CA THR A 56 20.01 -8.26 15.11
C THR A 56 18.65 -8.68 15.62
N GLY A 57 17.81 -9.22 14.75
CA GLY A 57 16.52 -9.78 15.13
C GLY A 57 16.00 -10.76 14.10
N VAL A 58 14.74 -11.15 14.28
CA VAL A 58 14.00 -12.01 13.35
C VAL A 58 12.67 -11.32 13.05
N THR A 59 12.22 -11.37 11.79
CA THR A 59 10.90 -10.86 11.40
C THR A 59 9.80 -11.64 12.13
N ASN A 60 8.82 -10.94 12.70
CA ASN A 60 7.72 -11.59 13.42
C ASN A 60 6.65 -12.16 12.46
N GLU A 61 5.55 -12.67 13.00
CA GLU A 61 4.43 -13.24 12.21
C GLU A 61 3.80 -12.26 11.21
N LYS A 62 3.99 -10.95 11.41
CA LYS A 62 3.54 -9.89 10.49
C LYS A 62 4.64 -9.43 9.53
N GLY A 63 5.79 -10.10 9.51
CA GLY A 63 6.97 -9.70 8.74
C GLY A 63 7.71 -8.47 9.30
N GLU A 64 7.37 -8.02 10.51
CA GLU A 64 7.91 -6.78 11.07
C GLU A 64 9.35 -6.95 11.58
N PHE A 65 10.20 -5.98 11.29
CA PHE A 65 11.56 -5.83 11.85
C PHE A 65 11.75 -4.43 12.43
N LYS A 66 12.75 -4.26 13.31
CA LYS A 66 13.04 -2.99 14.01
C LYS A 66 14.34 -2.37 13.53
N PHE A 67 14.36 -1.05 13.38
CA PHE A 67 15.54 -0.29 12.92
C PHE A 67 15.55 1.13 13.50
N ASN A 68 16.71 1.81 13.49
CA ASN A 68 16.79 3.25 13.76
C ASN A 68 16.74 4.05 12.46
N ASP A 69 16.36 5.33 12.53
CA ASP A 69 16.40 6.23 11.37
C ASP A 69 17.79 6.24 10.71
N ASP A 70 17.79 6.35 9.38
CA ASP A 70 18.98 6.40 8.52
C ASP A 70 19.92 5.16 8.60
N GLU A 71 19.43 4.03 9.12
CA GLU A 71 20.18 2.77 9.14
C GLU A 71 19.96 1.93 7.88
N LYS A 72 20.93 1.05 7.61
CA LYS A 72 20.78 -0.01 6.61
C LYS A 72 20.46 -1.33 7.25
N VAL A 73 19.90 -2.25 6.47
CA VAL A 73 19.51 -3.60 6.90
C VAL A 73 19.93 -4.65 5.87
N LYS A 74 20.32 -5.83 6.36
CA LYS A 74 20.53 -7.06 5.59
C LYS A 74 19.62 -8.16 6.12
N PHE A 75 19.05 -8.96 5.22
CA PHE A 75 18.18 -10.08 5.56
C PHE A 75 18.79 -11.43 5.19
N PHE A 76 18.52 -12.44 6.03
CA PHE A 76 19.12 -13.77 5.91
C PHE A 76 18.15 -14.89 6.29
N ILE A 77 18.25 -16.00 5.55
CA ILE A 77 17.68 -17.31 5.91
C ILE A 77 18.85 -18.28 6.11
N GLY A 78 19.14 -18.62 7.36
CA GLY A 78 20.38 -19.34 7.69
C GLY A 78 21.61 -18.52 7.26
N GLY A 79 22.41 -19.09 6.36
CA GLY A 79 23.58 -18.48 5.72
C GLY A 79 23.28 -17.75 4.40
N VAL A 80 22.07 -17.91 3.84
CA VAL A 80 21.66 -17.26 2.59
C VAL A 80 21.30 -15.80 2.87
N GLN A 81 22.04 -14.86 2.28
CA GLN A 81 21.70 -13.44 2.28
C GLN A 81 20.71 -13.16 1.15
N LEU A 82 19.57 -12.52 1.43
CA LEU A 82 18.45 -12.38 0.48
C LEU A 82 18.65 -11.28 -0.58
N GLY A 83 19.74 -10.52 -0.51
CA GLY A 83 20.00 -9.40 -1.42
C GLY A 83 21.09 -8.49 -0.87
N ASP A 84 21.10 -7.24 -1.31
CA ASP A 84 22.09 -6.24 -0.90
C ASP A 84 21.79 -5.64 0.48
N GLU A 85 22.74 -4.85 0.98
CA GLU A 85 22.53 -3.96 2.12
C GLU A 85 21.76 -2.72 1.67
N ILE A 86 20.54 -2.54 2.15
CA ILE A 86 19.67 -1.44 1.71
C ILE A 86 19.26 -0.55 2.87
N GLU A 87 18.80 0.65 2.57
CA GLU A 87 18.20 1.53 3.57
C GLU A 87 16.97 0.85 4.19
N ALA A 88 16.91 0.85 5.51
CA ALA A 88 15.75 0.35 6.24
C ALA A 88 14.58 1.32 6.09
N LYS A 89 13.41 0.80 5.74
CA LYS A 89 12.20 1.57 5.47
C LYS A 89 10.95 0.80 5.87
N GLU A 90 9.80 1.48 5.87
CA GLU A 90 8.51 0.94 6.30
C GLU A 90 8.10 -0.33 5.55
N ARG A 91 8.48 -0.44 4.27
CA ARG A 91 8.15 -1.59 3.42
C ARG A 91 9.34 -1.98 2.54
N ILE A 92 9.76 -3.23 2.63
CA ILE A 92 10.86 -3.81 1.85
C ILE A 92 10.35 -5.05 1.11
N THR A 93 10.66 -5.14 -0.17
CA THR A 93 10.30 -6.23 -1.08
C THR A 93 11.52 -6.87 -1.75
N PRO A 94 11.34 -8.00 -2.45
CA PRO A 94 12.34 -8.51 -3.38
C PRO A 94 12.87 -7.45 -4.36
N LEU A 95 12.06 -6.49 -4.82
CA LEU A 95 12.50 -5.45 -5.77
C LEU A 95 13.46 -4.46 -5.15
N ASP A 96 13.39 -4.26 -3.84
CA ASP A 96 14.30 -3.39 -3.10
C ASP A 96 15.62 -4.10 -2.80
N LEU A 97 15.57 -5.41 -2.59
CA LEU A 97 16.73 -6.21 -2.18
C LEU A 97 17.69 -6.52 -3.31
N VAL A 98 17.21 -6.54 -4.56
CA VAL A 98 18.00 -6.87 -5.74
C VAL A 98 17.59 -6.06 -6.97
N GLU A 99 18.59 -5.67 -7.76
CA GLU A 99 18.41 -4.76 -8.89
C GLU A 99 17.99 -5.45 -10.20
N SER A 100 18.62 -6.57 -10.55
CA SER A 100 18.37 -7.21 -11.86
C SER A 100 17.05 -7.99 -11.87
N GLU A 101 16.36 -7.98 -13.01
CA GLU A 101 15.11 -8.75 -13.20
C GLU A 101 15.30 -10.24 -12.92
N ASN A 102 16.40 -10.84 -13.38
CA ASN A 102 16.74 -12.23 -13.07
C ASN A 102 16.86 -12.45 -11.55
N ALA A 103 17.52 -11.54 -10.82
CA ALA A 103 17.65 -11.66 -9.38
C ALA A 103 16.32 -11.50 -8.66
N ARG A 104 15.45 -10.59 -9.11
CA ARG A 104 14.08 -10.43 -8.57
C ARG A 104 13.30 -11.72 -8.71
N ILE A 105 13.29 -12.31 -9.92
CA ILE A 105 12.63 -13.60 -10.19
C ILE A 105 13.20 -14.70 -9.31
N ASN A 106 14.53 -14.86 -9.28
CA ASN A 106 15.18 -15.91 -8.51
C ASN A 106 14.92 -15.77 -7.00
N LEU A 107 14.88 -14.55 -6.48
CA LEU A 107 14.57 -14.28 -5.09
C LEU A 107 13.11 -14.62 -4.75
N MET A 108 12.15 -14.21 -5.58
CA MET A 108 10.74 -14.56 -5.41
C MET A 108 10.52 -16.08 -5.48
N VAL A 109 11.10 -16.75 -6.48
CA VAL A 109 11.06 -18.22 -6.61
C VAL A 109 11.59 -18.88 -5.33
N PHE A 110 12.74 -18.44 -4.83
CA PHE A 110 13.34 -19.01 -3.63
C PHE A 110 12.46 -18.82 -2.39
N LEU A 111 12.00 -17.59 -2.14
CA LEU A 111 11.18 -17.28 -0.96
C LEU A 111 9.87 -18.06 -0.97
N GLN A 112 9.18 -18.06 -2.10
CA GLN A 112 7.88 -18.72 -2.21
C GLN A 112 7.98 -20.26 -2.22
N SER A 113 9.10 -20.82 -2.68
CA SER A 113 9.35 -22.28 -2.58
C SER A 113 9.64 -22.75 -1.15
N LEU A 114 9.92 -21.82 -0.23
CA LEU A 114 10.11 -22.13 1.19
C LEU A 114 8.80 -22.12 2.00
N ASP A 115 7.72 -21.61 1.42
CA ASP A 115 6.41 -21.70 2.06
C ASP A 115 5.91 -23.15 2.04
N GLY A 116 6.02 -23.81 3.19
CA GLY A 116 5.74 -25.24 3.35
C GLY A 116 4.27 -25.63 3.13
N LYS A 117 3.34 -24.67 3.04
CA LYS A 117 1.92 -24.92 2.74
C LYS A 117 1.55 -24.64 1.29
N GLY A 118 2.40 -23.93 0.55
CA GLY A 118 2.16 -23.54 -0.84
C GLY A 118 1.00 -22.55 -1.03
N ASP A 119 0.57 -21.87 0.03
CA ASP A 119 -0.48 -20.83 0.00
C ASP A 119 0.14 -19.47 0.30
N HIS A 120 0.62 -18.80 -0.75
CA HIS A 120 1.22 -17.48 -0.65
C HIS A 120 0.32 -16.42 0.02
N SER A 121 -1.00 -16.64 0.07
CA SER A 121 -1.93 -15.66 0.61
C SER A 121 -1.93 -15.55 2.13
N ASP A 122 -1.40 -16.55 2.86
CA ASP A 122 -1.26 -16.54 4.33
C ASP A 122 0.12 -16.02 4.82
N GLY A 123 0.97 -15.58 3.89
CA GLY A 123 2.34 -15.13 4.16
C GLY A 123 3.38 -16.21 3.92
N ILE A 124 4.66 -15.86 4.01
CA ILE A 124 5.78 -16.80 3.89
C ILE A 124 6.34 -17.06 5.28
N GLN A 125 6.17 -18.28 5.80
CA GLN A 125 6.70 -18.67 7.11
C GLN A 125 7.97 -19.51 6.99
N ILE A 126 9.11 -18.91 7.37
CA ILE A 126 10.39 -19.61 7.38
C ILE A 126 10.54 -20.43 8.66
N SER A 127 10.53 -21.76 8.53
CA SER A 127 10.68 -22.70 9.65
C SER A 127 12.10 -22.68 10.26
N ASP A 128 12.23 -23.06 11.54
CA ASP A 128 13.53 -23.17 12.20
C ASP A 128 14.39 -24.30 11.60
N ASP A 129 13.77 -25.37 11.10
CA ASP A 129 14.44 -26.45 10.39
C ASP A 129 15.08 -25.92 9.09
N THR A 130 14.36 -25.09 8.32
CA THR A 130 14.89 -24.42 7.13
C THR A 130 16.09 -23.54 7.47
N LYS A 131 15.97 -22.70 8.52
CA LYS A 131 17.06 -21.82 8.97
C LYS A 131 18.31 -22.62 9.32
N THR A 132 18.13 -23.72 10.05
CA THR A 132 19.21 -24.61 10.48
C THR A 132 19.88 -25.26 9.27
N ALA A 133 19.08 -25.86 8.37
CA ALA A 133 19.57 -26.51 7.16
C ALA A 133 20.37 -25.55 6.26
N PHE A 134 20.01 -24.26 6.24
CA PHE A 134 20.62 -23.29 5.33
C PHE A 134 21.84 -22.57 5.91
N THR A 135 22.31 -22.92 7.10
CA THR A 135 23.43 -22.23 7.79
C THR A 135 24.70 -22.13 6.95
N ALA A 136 25.02 -23.17 6.16
CA ALA A 136 26.21 -23.22 5.30
C ALA A 136 25.91 -22.95 3.81
N VAL A 137 24.67 -22.57 3.47
CA VAL A 137 24.24 -22.37 2.09
C VAL A 137 24.55 -20.95 1.63
N LYS A 138 25.04 -20.82 0.40
CA LYS A 138 25.19 -19.57 -0.34
C LYS A 138 24.63 -19.74 -1.73
N LEU A 139 23.77 -18.80 -2.14
CA LEU A 139 23.10 -18.78 -3.44
C LEU A 139 23.47 -17.50 -4.19
N ASN A 140 23.47 -17.57 -5.52
CA ASN A 140 23.68 -16.42 -6.39
C ASN A 140 22.39 -16.08 -7.14
N PHE A 141 21.69 -15.02 -6.72
CA PHE A 141 20.45 -14.60 -7.40
C PHE A 141 20.69 -13.97 -8.78
N ASN A 142 21.91 -13.48 -9.09
CA ASN A 142 22.19 -12.74 -10.34
C ASN A 142 22.45 -13.62 -11.58
N GLN A 143 22.25 -14.94 -11.49
CA GLN A 143 22.44 -15.86 -12.61
C GLN A 143 21.13 -16.11 -13.39
N SER A 144 21.19 -16.89 -14.47
CA SER A 144 19.98 -17.29 -15.21
C SER A 144 19.05 -18.11 -14.30
N THR A 145 17.75 -18.02 -14.51
CA THR A 145 16.77 -18.75 -13.68
C THR A 145 16.96 -20.27 -13.73
N THR A 146 17.36 -20.81 -14.89
CA THR A 146 17.70 -22.23 -15.03
C THR A 146 18.90 -22.62 -14.15
N ASP A 147 19.97 -21.81 -14.17
CA ASP A 147 21.16 -22.08 -13.35
C ASP A 147 20.86 -21.92 -11.86
N PHE A 148 20.01 -20.94 -11.52
CA PHE A 148 19.58 -20.70 -10.15
C PHE A 148 18.78 -21.87 -9.59
N VAL A 149 17.81 -22.39 -10.33
CA VAL A 149 17.04 -23.58 -9.95
C VAL A 149 17.97 -24.77 -9.71
N ASN A 150 18.94 -25.00 -10.61
CA ASN A 150 19.92 -26.07 -10.44
C ASN A 150 20.79 -25.87 -9.18
N GLU A 151 21.20 -24.62 -8.90
CA GLU A 151 21.97 -24.29 -7.70
C GLU A 151 21.15 -24.58 -6.43
N VAL A 152 19.89 -24.17 -6.38
CA VAL A 152 18.99 -24.40 -5.24
C VAL A 152 18.83 -25.90 -4.97
N VAL A 153 18.49 -26.69 -5.99
CA VAL A 153 18.31 -28.16 -5.82
C VAL A 153 19.61 -28.84 -5.40
N THR A 154 20.76 -28.35 -5.86
CA THR A 154 22.07 -28.94 -5.53
C THR A 154 22.54 -28.57 -4.13
N LYS A 155 22.26 -27.35 -3.66
CA LYS A 155 22.81 -26.81 -2.41
C LYS A 155 21.84 -26.85 -1.24
N THR A 156 20.56 -27.15 -1.48
CA THR A 156 19.52 -27.15 -0.45
C THR A 156 18.78 -28.49 -0.41
N ALA A 157 17.84 -28.63 0.53
CA ALA A 157 16.94 -29.77 0.60
C ALA A 157 15.65 -29.59 -0.23
N ILE A 158 15.51 -28.47 -0.95
CA ILE A 158 14.35 -28.18 -1.79
C ILE A 158 14.40 -29.09 -3.02
N THR A 159 13.34 -29.85 -3.26
CA THR A 159 13.23 -30.71 -4.44
C THR A 159 12.67 -29.94 -5.64
N PRO A 160 12.87 -30.43 -6.88
CA PRO A 160 12.28 -29.81 -8.06
C PRO A 160 10.75 -29.64 -7.99
N ASP A 161 10.04 -30.57 -7.36
CA ASP A 161 8.58 -30.52 -7.22
C ASP A 161 8.11 -29.46 -6.21
N GLN A 162 9.00 -29.00 -5.31
CA GLN A 162 8.73 -27.93 -4.36
C GLN A 162 9.02 -26.54 -4.93
N LEU A 163 9.70 -26.44 -6.07
CA LEU A 163 10.04 -25.16 -6.65
C LEU A 163 8.81 -24.52 -7.31
N ILE A 164 8.48 -23.31 -6.86
CA ILE A 164 7.53 -22.44 -7.52
C ILE A 164 8.11 -21.99 -8.86
N THR A 165 7.31 -22.02 -9.94
CA THR A 165 7.78 -21.55 -11.25
C THR A 165 7.96 -20.04 -11.26
N PRO A 166 8.85 -19.49 -12.11
CA PRO A 166 9.03 -18.03 -12.25
C PRO A 166 7.73 -17.27 -12.52
N GLU A 167 6.86 -17.84 -13.35
CA GLU A 167 5.56 -17.26 -13.69
C GLU A 167 4.66 -17.22 -12.46
N LYS A 168 4.56 -18.34 -11.74
CA LYS A 168 3.74 -18.42 -10.53
C LYS A 168 4.25 -17.51 -9.42
N ALA A 169 5.57 -17.39 -9.29
CA ALA A 169 6.19 -16.49 -8.32
C ALA A 169 5.81 -15.03 -8.59
N SER A 170 5.86 -14.63 -9.86
CA SER A 170 5.50 -13.29 -10.32
C SER A 170 3.99 -13.01 -10.16
N GLU A 171 3.13 -13.99 -10.47
CA GLU A 171 1.66 -13.89 -10.26
C GLU A 171 1.30 -13.71 -8.78
N ASN A 172 1.92 -14.51 -7.91
CA ASN A 172 1.72 -14.46 -6.47
C ASN A 172 2.13 -13.08 -5.92
N PHE A 173 3.31 -12.59 -6.32
CA PHE A 173 3.81 -11.31 -5.86
C PHE A 173 2.95 -10.13 -6.39
N GLN A 174 2.49 -10.21 -7.65
CA GLN A 174 1.52 -9.25 -8.20
C GLN A 174 0.22 -9.25 -7.41
N ALA A 175 -0.33 -10.42 -7.07
CA ALA A 175 -1.56 -10.51 -6.29
C ALA A 175 -1.39 -9.91 -4.88
N THR A 176 -0.24 -10.11 -4.24
CA THR A 176 0.10 -9.44 -2.97
C THR A 176 0.17 -7.92 -3.16
N PHE A 177 0.84 -7.44 -4.21
CA PHE A 177 0.90 -6.01 -4.49
C PHE A 177 -0.49 -5.39 -4.63
N TYR A 178 -1.39 -6.01 -5.39
CA TYR A 178 -2.78 -5.53 -5.52
C TYR A 178 -3.55 -5.52 -4.21
N LYS A 179 -3.37 -6.54 -3.35
CA LYS A 179 -3.95 -6.54 -2.00
C LYS A 179 -3.43 -5.39 -1.14
N ASP A 180 -2.12 -5.12 -1.18
CA ASP A 180 -1.50 -4.05 -0.40
C ASP A 180 -2.02 -2.65 -0.83
N ILE A 181 -2.26 -2.48 -2.14
CA ILE A 181 -2.70 -1.19 -2.70
C ILE A 181 -4.22 -1.07 -2.86
N ALA A 182 -4.98 -2.13 -2.60
CA ALA A 182 -6.43 -2.10 -2.69
C ALA A 182 -7.01 -1.01 -1.77
N GLY A 183 -8.07 -0.35 -2.24
CA GLY A 183 -8.69 0.78 -1.56
C GLY A 183 -8.74 2.03 -2.44
N THR A 184 -9.13 3.15 -1.83
CA THR A 184 -9.34 4.43 -2.54
C THR A 184 -8.22 5.40 -2.23
N TRP A 185 -7.68 5.99 -3.28
CA TRP A 185 -6.56 6.92 -3.25
C TRP A 185 -6.97 8.25 -3.89
N GLU A 186 -6.45 9.35 -3.36
CA GLU A 186 -6.67 10.71 -3.87
C GLU A 186 -5.35 11.37 -4.26
N ILE A 187 -5.42 12.28 -5.24
CA ILE A 187 -4.29 13.13 -5.64
C ILE A 187 -4.72 14.58 -5.83
N ASN A 188 -3.90 15.48 -5.31
CA ASN A 188 -3.95 16.94 -5.53
C ASN A 188 -5.34 17.59 -5.39
N ARG A 189 -6.21 17.03 -4.54
CA ARG A 189 -7.56 17.56 -4.35
C ARG A 189 -7.53 19.00 -3.83
N THR A 190 -8.30 19.86 -4.49
CA THR A 190 -8.56 21.24 -4.09
C THR A 190 -10.06 21.49 -4.01
N ASP A 191 -10.45 22.75 -3.81
CA ASP A 191 -11.85 23.14 -3.81
C ASP A 191 -12.54 22.96 -5.18
N ASN A 192 -11.77 22.93 -6.27
CA ASN A 192 -12.28 22.88 -7.65
C ASN A 192 -11.74 21.71 -8.49
N THR A 193 -10.83 20.91 -7.95
CA THR A 193 -10.34 19.68 -8.62
C THR A 193 -10.30 18.53 -7.63
N ALA A 194 -10.71 17.34 -8.06
CA ALA A 194 -10.59 16.11 -7.30
C ALA A 194 -10.34 14.93 -8.22
N VAL A 195 -9.32 14.13 -7.92
CA VAL A 195 -9.03 12.88 -8.61
C VAL A 195 -9.00 11.77 -7.58
N LEU A 196 -9.81 10.74 -7.81
CA LEU A 196 -9.83 9.51 -7.03
C LEU A 196 -9.53 8.31 -7.93
N ILE A 197 -8.78 7.34 -7.40
CA ILE A 197 -8.70 5.99 -7.97
C ILE A 197 -9.03 4.97 -6.89
N HIS A 198 -9.99 4.10 -7.18
CA HIS A 198 -10.31 2.93 -6.38
C HIS A 198 -9.72 1.69 -7.04
N ILE A 199 -8.88 0.96 -6.31
CA ILE A 199 -8.19 -0.24 -6.80
C ILE A 199 -8.75 -1.44 -6.05
N LEU A 200 -9.12 -2.49 -6.78
CA LEU A 200 -9.56 -3.78 -6.25
C LEU A 200 -8.36 -4.71 -6.02
N GLU A 201 -8.54 -5.71 -5.16
CA GLU A 201 -7.50 -6.71 -4.84
C GLU A 201 -7.04 -7.56 -6.04
N ASP A 202 -7.75 -7.51 -7.16
CA ASP A 202 -7.41 -8.19 -8.41
C ASP A 202 -6.76 -7.27 -9.48
N GLY A 203 -6.50 -6.01 -9.13
CA GLY A 203 -5.87 -5.03 -10.01
C GLY A 203 -6.82 -4.35 -11.01
N ARG A 204 -8.13 -4.62 -10.95
CA ARG A 204 -9.13 -3.73 -11.56
C ARG A 204 -9.14 -2.39 -10.84
N TYR A 205 -9.45 -1.32 -11.57
CA TYR A 205 -9.60 0.01 -10.99
C TYR A 205 -10.78 0.77 -11.59
N ALA A 206 -11.26 1.75 -10.82
CA ALA A 206 -12.11 2.82 -11.28
C ALA A 206 -11.51 4.15 -10.84
N LEU A 207 -11.29 5.04 -11.79
CA LEU A 207 -10.77 6.39 -11.62
C LEU A 207 -11.91 7.36 -11.90
N GLY A 208 -12.02 8.40 -11.08
CA GLY A 208 -12.93 9.52 -11.27
C GLY A 208 -12.16 10.81 -11.18
N GLU A 209 -12.44 11.72 -12.11
CA GLU A 209 -11.79 13.03 -12.17
C GLU A 209 -12.83 14.13 -12.29
N ALA A 210 -12.75 15.10 -11.40
CA ALA A 210 -13.65 16.25 -11.31
C ALA A 210 -12.84 17.53 -11.50
N GLU A 211 -12.80 18.05 -12.72
CA GLU A 211 -12.19 19.33 -13.04
C GLU A 211 -12.89 19.97 -14.25
N ALA A 212 -12.71 21.29 -14.44
CA ALA A 212 -13.27 22.01 -15.57
C ALA A 212 -12.67 21.50 -16.89
N LYS A 213 -13.54 21.20 -17.85
CA LYS A 213 -13.17 20.72 -19.19
C LYS A 213 -12.13 21.62 -19.87
N ASP A 214 -11.16 20.98 -20.50
CA ASP A 214 -10.19 21.61 -21.39
C ASP A 214 -10.16 20.92 -22.78
N GLU A 215 -9.08 21.10 -23.52
CA GLU A 215 -8.90 20.52 -24.86
C GLU A 215 -8.61 19.01 -24.82
N SER A 216 -8.03 18.51 -23.73
CA SER A 216 -7.60 17.12 -23.56
C SER A 216 -8.65 16.28 -22.87
N GLY A 217 -9.43 16.84 -21.94
CA GLY A 217 -10.38 16.04 -21.19
C GLY A 217 -11.48 16.83 -20.50
N GLN A 218 -12.29 16.10 -19.75
CA GLN A 218 -13.44 16.62 -19.02
C GLN A 218 -13.70 15.77 -17.77
N ALA A 219 -14.48 16.29 -16.83
CA ALA A 219 -14.96 15.51 -15.70
C ALA A 219 -15.61 14.20 -16.16
N GLY A 220 -15.33 13.10 -15.47
CA GLY A 220 -15.76 11.76 -15.90
C GLY A 220 -15.04 10.64 -15.17
N ILE A 221 -15.11 9.45 -15.76
CA ILE A 221 -14.54 8.22 -15.23
C ILE A 221 -13.64 7.51 -16.23
N GLU A 222 -12.73 6.72 -15.69
CA GLU A 222 -11.96 5.72 -16.42
C GLU A 222 -11.97 4.42 -15.62
N MET A 223 -12.17 3.28 -16.27
CA MET A 223 -12.17 1.97 -15.64
C MET A 223 -11.30 1.02 -16.42
N GLY A 224 -10.57 0.17 -15.71
CA GLY A 224 -9.64 -0.73 -16.37
C GLY A 224 -8.98 -1.77 -15.48
N ARG A 225 -7.91 -2.36 -16.01
CA ARG A 225 -6.98 -3.22 -15.27
C ARG A 225 -5.59 -2.63 -15.34
N LEU A 226 -4.89 -2.56 -14.20
CA LEU A 226 -3.54 -1.98 -14.14
C LEU A 226 -2.49 -2.76 -14.94
N LYS A 227 -2.60 -4.09 -15.00
CA LYS A 227 -1.59 -4.98 -15.61
C LYS A 227 -0.16 -4.65 -15.13
N TRP A 228 0.03 -4.63 -13.81
CA TRP A 228 1.31 -4.31 -13.16
C TRP A 228 2.33 -5.44 -13.29
N ASN A 229 3.52 -5.14 -13.78
CA ASN A 229 4.59 -6.10 -13.92
C ASN A 229 5.39 -6.25 -12.61
N ALA A 230 5.41 -7.47 -12.07
CA ALA A 230 6.04 -7.84 -10.80
C ALA A 230 7.55 -7.65 -10.74
N THR A 231 8.25 -7.62 -11.87
CA THR A 231 9.71 -7.49 -11.92
C THR A 231 10.16 -6.09 -12.31
N THR A 232 9.32 -5.31 -13.01
CA THR A 232 9.70 -3.99 -13.55
C THR A 232 8.93 -2.81 -12.95
N THR A 233 7.86 -3.06 -12.19
CA THR A 233 6.92 -2.05 -11.64
C THR A 233 6.08 -1.30 -12.67
N VAL A 234 6.25 -1.63 -13.95
CA VAL A 234 5.53 -1.01 -15.07
C VAL A 234 4.06 -1.40 -15.02
N ILE A 235 3.15 -0.47 -15.29
CA ILE A 235 1.74 -0.76 -15.58
C ILE A 235 1.47 -0.53 -17.07
N GLU A 236 0.69 -1.40 -17.67
CA GLU A 236 0.18 -1.26 -19.04
C GLU A 236 -1.35 -1.32 -18.99
N PRO A 237 -2.02 -0.22 -18.60
CA PRO A 237 -3.43 -0.24 -18.30
C PRO A 237 -4.27 -0.72 -19.48
N GLU A 238 -5.15 -1.68 -19.23
CA GLU A 238 -6.22 -2.05 -20.16
C GLU A 238 -7.44 -1.21 -19.83
N ILE A 239 -7.73 -0.26 -20.71
CA ILE A 239 -8.88 0.64 -20.58
C ILE A 239 -10.14 -0.09 -21.06
N LEU A 240 -11.12 -0.23 -20.16
CA LEU A 240 -12.40 -0.88 -20.42
C LEU A 240 -13.52 0.13 -20.65
N HIS A 241 -13.43 1.29 -19.99
CA HIS A 241 -14.38 2.38 -20.11
C HIS A 241 -13.67 3.70 -19.83
N ASP A 242 -13.98 4.74 -20.61
CA ASP A 242 -13.35 6.06 -20.53
C ASP A 242 -14.37 7.11 -21.00
N THR A 243 -14.68 8.07 -20.14
CA THR A 243 -15.56 9.21 -20.42
C THR A 243 -14.90 10.57 -20.18
N ASN A 244 -13.66 10.57 -19.67
CA ASN A 244 -12.90 11.77 -19.32
C ASN A 244 -11.87 12.18 -20.38
N GLY A 245 -11.69 11.40 -21.46
CA GLY A 245 -10.92 11.81 -22.63
C GLY A 245 -9.45 11.39 -22.54
N GLU A 246 -8.52 12.35 -22.56
CA GLU A 246 -7.09 12.06 -22.39
C GLU A 246 -6.65 12.05 -20.92
N TRP A 247 -7.55 12.36 -19.99
CA TRP A 247 -7.29 12.38 -18.56
C TRP A 247 -7.25 10.97 -17.97
N GLY A 248 -6.44 10.73 -16.94
CA GLY A 248 -6.29 9.40 -16.31
C GLY A 248 -5.11 8.58 -16.85
N LEU A 249 -5.30 7.27 -17.02
CA LEU A 249 -4.25 6.32 -17.40
C LEU A 249 -4.29 5.94 -18.90
N SER A 250 -5.28 6.39 -19.66
CA SER A 250 -5.52 6.00 -21.06
C SER A 250 -4.52 6.59 -22.06
N HIS A 251 -3.92 7.74 -21.76
CA HIS A 251 -3.05 8.48 -22.69
C HIS A 251 -1.68 8.80 -22.10
N PRO A 252 -0.81 7.78 -21.89
CA PRO A 252 0.53 8.01 -21.37
C PRO A 252 1.37 8.91 -22.29
N ALA A 253 2.05 9.90 -21.72
CA ALA A 253 2.93 10.77 -22.47
C ALA A 253 4.00 9.99 -23.25
N GLU A 254 4.22 10.41 -24.49
CA GLU A 254 5.16 9.80 -25.44
C GLU A 254 4.93 8.31 -25.72
N ASN A 255 3.75 7.76 -25.39
CA ASN A 255 3.45 6.32 -25.43
C ASN A 255 4.40 5.46 -24.58
N LYS A 256 5.00 6.03 -23.53
CA LYS A 256 5.84 5.28 -22.59
C LYS A 256 5.00 4.82 -21.41
N PRO A 257 5.09 3.55 -20.99
CA PRO A 257 4.22 3.03 -19.95
C PRO A 257 4.55 3.65 -18.59
N TYR A 258 3.54 3.82 -17.73
CA TYR A 258 3.76 4.30 -16.37
C TYR A 258 4.48 3.25 -15.52
N SER A 259 5.10 3.68 -14.43
CA SER A 259 5.45 2.78 -13.32
C SER A 259 4.62 3.11 -12.09
N LEU A 260 4.26 2.08 -11.33
CA LEU A 260 3.48 2.19 -10.10
C LEU A 260 4.23 1.50 -8.96
N ASN A 261 4.55 2.28 -7.93
CA ASN A 261 5.25 1.83 -6.74
C ASN A 261 4.41 2.09 -5.48
N PHE A 262 4.64 1.31 -4.42
CA PHE A 262 4.01 1.50 -3.12
C PHE A 262 5.07 1.43 -2.01
N ASN A 263 5.23 2.53 -1.28
CA ASN A 263 6.26 2.64 -0.23
C ASN A 263 5.77 2.19 1.16
N GLY A 264 4.53 1.71 1.29
CA GLY A 264 3.88 1.39 2.56
C GLY A 264 2.82 2.41 2.98
N THR A 265 2.93 3.66 2.49
CA THR A 265 2.03 4.76 2.86
C THR A 265 1.39 5.43 1.64
N GLN A 266 2.12 5.59 0.54
CA GLN A 266 1.69 6.29 -0.67
C GLN A 266 1.88 5.41 -1.90
N LEU A 267 0.94 5.54 -2.85
CA LEU A 267 1.20 5.13 -4.23
C LEU A 267 2.00 6.21 -4.93
N ILE A 268 2.96 5.76 -5.73
CA ILE A 268 3.86 6.60 -6.49
C ILE A 268 3.70 6.16 -7.95
N LEU A 269 2.97 6.96 -8.72
CA LEU A 269 2.81 6.79 -10.16
C LEU A 269 3.82 7.70 -10.86
N THR A 270 4.71 7.12 -11.65
CA THR A 270 5.67 7.87 -12.46
C THR A 270 5.31 7.78 -13.92
N GLU A 271 5.25 8.94 -14.57
CA GLU A 271 5.03 9.05 -16.01
C GLU A 271 6.37 9.36 -16.70
N PRO A 272 7.04 8.36 -17.29
CA PRO A 272 8.41 8.54 -17.80
C PRO A 272 8.49 9.44 -19.03
N GLY A 273 7.37 9.71 -19.72
CA GLY A 273 7.31 10.67 -20.82
C GLY A 273 7.50 12.13 -20.39
N VAL A 274 7.13 12.47 -19.15
CA VAL A 274 7.17 13.86 -18.64
C VAL A 274 8.03 14.04 -17.39
N SER A 275 8.65 12.97 -16.88
CA SER A 275 9.46 12.98 -15.65
C SER A 275 8.70 13.53 -14.43
N THR A 276 7.38 13.30 -14.40
CA THR A 276 6.51 13.70 -13.29
C THR A 276 6.23 12.51 -12.40
N GLU A 277 6.27 12.75 -11.09
CA GLU A 277 5.88 11.80 -10.07
C GLU A 277 4.60 12.27 -9.38
N TYR A 278 3.58 11.43 -9.44
CA TYR A 278 2.29 11.63 -8.80
C TYR A 278 2.25 10.80 -7.52
N ARG A 279 2.09 11.47 -6.37
CA ARG A 279 1.99 10.82 -5.06
C ARG A 279 0.52 10.79 -4.63
N LEU A 280 -0.06 9.61 -4.57
CA LEU A 280 -1.43 9.42 -4.16
C LEU A 280 -1.48 9.04 -2.69
N ASN A 281 -2.39 9.66 -1.95
CA ASN A 281 -2.64 9.37 -0.54
C ASN A 281 -3.93 8.56 -0.41
N ARG A 282 -3.95 7.61 0.53
CA ARG A 282 -5.18 6.87 0.81
C ARG A 282 -6.23 7.84 1.35
N VAL A 283 -7.46 7.76 0.85
CA VAL A 283 -8.58 8.58 1.35
C VAL A 283 -8.74 8.33 2.84
N LYS A 284 -8.73 9.42 3.62
CA LYS A 284 -8.79 9.37 5.08
C LYS A 284 -10.04 8.64 5.57
N GLN A 285 -9.84 7.67 6.45
CA GLN A 285 -10.93 6.97 7.13
C GLN A 285 -11.14 7.51 8.55
N SER A 286 -12.38 7.49 9.04
CA SER A 286 -12.73 7.85 10.41
C SER A 286 -13.84 6.94 10.96
N ASN A 287 -14.13 7.04 12.26
CA ASN A 287 -15.30 6.38 12.85
C ASN A 287 -16.63 7.10 12.55
N SER A 288 -16.58 8.23 11.84
CA SER A 288 -17.73 9.05 11.43
C SER A 288 -18.02 8.86 9.92
N LEU A 289 -18.75 9.80 9.31
CA LEU A 289 -19.05 9.77 7.87
C LEU A 289 -17.78 9.85 7.00
N VAL A 290 -16.74 10.57 7.46
CA VAL A 290 -15.49 10.71 6.69
C VAL A 290 -14.88 9.34 6.40
N GLY A 291 -14.59 9.09 5.13
CA GLY A 291 -14.14 7.81 4.60
C GLY A 291 -14.76 7.46 3.26
N THR A 292 -14.44 6.27 2.77
CA THR A 292 -14.99 5.74 1.52
C THR A 292 -16.01 4.64 1.82
N TRP A 293 -17.14 4.69 1.12
CA TRP A 293 -18.30 3.84 1.30
C TRP A 293 -18.76 3.32 -0.06
N ARG A 294 -18.78 2.01 -0.22
CA ARG A 294 -19.12 1.35 -1.48
C ARG A 294 -20.53 0.77 -1.44
N LEU A 295 -21.23 0.84 -2.56
CA LEU A 295 -22.47 0.11 -2.77
C LEU A 295 -22.16 -1.28 -3.34
N ASN A 296 -21.22 -1.35 -4.27
CA ASN A 296 -20.67 -2.59 -4.85
C ASN A 296 -19.13 -2.48 -4.95
N GLU A 297 -18.50 -3.16 -5.90
CA GLU A 297 -17.04 -3.15 -6.02
C GLU A 297 -16.46 -1.77 -6.39
N THR A 298 -17.07 -1.05 -7.34
CA THR A 298 -16.48 0.18 -7.90
C THR A 298 -17.39 1.41 -7.85
N HIS A 299 -18.67 1.24 -7.51
CA HIS A 299 -19.62 2.31 -7.31
C HIS A 299 -19.63 2.74 -5.83
N LEU A 300 -19.18 3.96 -5.54
CA LEU A 300 -18.85 4.39 -4.18
C LEU A 300 -18.97 5.91 -3.94
N PHE A 301 -19.10 6.26 -2.66
CA PHE A 301 -18.95 7.63 -2.15
C PHE A 301 -17.67 7.76 -1.33
N ALA A 302 -16.92 8.85 -1.53
CA ALA A 302 -15.93 9.33 -0.59
C ALA A 302 -16.44 10.61 0.08
N PHE A 303 -16.47 10.64 1.41
CA PHE A 303 -16.76 11.84 2.19
C PHE A 303 -15.47 12.35 2.84
N PHE A 304 -15.15 13.62 2.62
CA PHE A 304 -13.92 14.24 3.11
C PHE A 304 -14.15 15.04 4.39
N ASP A 305 -13.08 15.30 5.13
CA ASP A 305 -13.10 16.04 6.41
C ASP A 305 -13.23 17.56 6.27
N ASN A 306 -13.24 18.07 5.03
CA ASN A 306 -13.51 19.46 4.69
C ASN A 306 -14.91 19.68 4.10
N ASN A 307 -15.86 18.77 4.37
CA ASN A 307 -17.26 18.84 3.93
C ASN A 307 -17.48 18.71 2.40
N TYR A 308 -16.51 18.16 1.69
CA TYR A 308 -16.67 17.74 0.30
C TYR A 308 -17.04 16.27 0.21
N TYR A 309 -17.73 15.88 -0.86
CA TYR A 309 -17.95 14.49 -1.20
C TYR A 309 -17.62 14.24 -2.67
N PHE A 310 -17.28 12.99 -2.99
CA PHE A 310 -17.09 12.51 -4.34
C PHE A 310 -17.91 11.22 -4.51
N PHE A 311 -18.79 11.19 -5.49
CA PHE A 311 -19.49 9.99 -5.92
C PHE A 311 -18.84 9.51 -7.21
N LEU A 312 -18.44 8.24 -7.21
CA LEU A 312 -17.90 7.55 -8.37
C LEU A 312 -18.93 6.49 -8.78
N ASP A 313 -19.65 6.75 -9.86
CA ASP A 313 -20.67 5.85 -10.39
C ASP A 313 -20.14 5.10 -11.59
N THR A 314 -19.90 3.80 -11.43
CA THR A 314 -19.36 2.95 -12.50
C THR A 314 -20.40 2.05 -13.18
N GLU A 315 -21.63 2.02 -12.67
CA GLU A 315 -22.67 1.11 -13.18
C GLU A 315 -23.73 1.89 -13.95
N GLY A 316 -24.10 3.04 -13.41
CA GLY A 316 -25.23 3.82 -13.82
C GLY A 316 -26.59 3.15 -13.57
N GLY A 317 -27.66 3.89 -13.86
CA GLY A 317 -29.06 3.47 -13.76
C GLY A 317 -29.72 3.23 -15.12
N ASP A 318 -30.85 2.53 -15.09
CA ASP A 318 -31.58 2.12 -16.30
C ASP A 318 -32.33 3.29 -16.99
N ASP A 319 -32.85 4.24 -16.20
CA ASP A 319 -33.72 5.32 -16.68
C ASP A 319 -33.06 6.72 -16.62
N CYS A 320 -32.15 6.90 -15.67
CA CYS A 320 -31.26 8.06 -15.50
C CYS A 320 -30.11 7.61 -14.57
N GLY A 321 -29.06 8.42 -14.44
CA GLY A 321 -27.92 8.02 -13.60
C GLY A 321 -26.78 7.43 -14.41
N TRP A 322 -26.25 8.06 -15.46
CA TRP A 322 -25.23 7.39 -16.29
C TRP A 322 -23.92 7.14 -15.52
N PRO A 323 -23.07 6.17 -15.93
CA PRO A 323 -21.73 6.07 -15.36
C PRO A 323 -20.98 7.40 -15.46
N GLY A 324 -20.44 7.87 -14.34
CA GLY A 324 -19.92 9.22 -14.20
C GLY A 324 -19.52 9.54 -12.77
N ILE A 325 -19.47 10.83 -12.47
CA ILE A 325 -19.08 11.33 -11.15
C ILE A 325 -20.03 12.41 -10.67
N GLU A 326 -20.07 12.59 -9.36
CA GLU A 326 -20.62 13.79 -8.73
C GLU A 326 -19.64 14.29 -7.65
N TYR A 327 -19.16 15.53 -7.77
CA TYR A 327 -18.28 16.16 -6.78
C TYR A 327 -18.92 17.43 -6.25
N GLY A 328 -19.04 17.54 -4.93
CA GLY A 328 -19.78 18.62 -4.32
C GLY A 328 -19.49 18.80 -2.83
N LYS A 329 -20.32 19.63 -2.21
CA LYS A 329 -20.26 19.95 -0.78
C LYS A 329 -21.53 19.49 -0.08
N TYR A 330 -21.35 19.07 1.16
CA TYR A 330 -22.44 18.71 2.04
C TYR A 330 -22.29 19.41 3.40
N THR A 331 -23.36 19.38 4.20
CA THR A 331 -23.29 19.65 5.64
C THR A 331 -23.84 18.46 6.38
N LEU A 332 -23.33 18.21 7.59
CA LEU A 332 -23.84 17.19 8.48
C LEU A 332 -24.19 17.83 9.84
N SER A 333 -25.47 17.85 10.17
CA SER A 333 -25.97 18.37 11.45
C SER A 333 -26.77 17.28 12.17
N ALA A 334 -26.34 16.95 13.39
CA ALA A 334 -26.74 15.73 14.09
C ALA A 334 -26.50 14.50 13.20
N ASN A 335 -27.53 14.00 12.51
CA ASN A 335 -27.45 12.89 11.57
C ASN A 335 -28.10 13.23 10.21
N THR A 336 -28.36 14.50 9.94
CA THR A 336 -28.94 14.93 8.67
C THR A 336 -27.84 15.45 7.78
N LEU A 337 -27.56 14.70 6.71
CA LEU A 337 -26.76 15.12 5.58
C LEU A 337 -27.60 16.04 4.69
N THR A 338 -27.05 17.15 4.26
CA THR A 338 -27.68 18.07 3.30
C THR A 338 -26.66 18.47 2.25
N THR A 339 -26.92 18.12 1.00
CA THR A 339 -26.14 18.57 -0.15
C THR A 339 -26.32 20.08 -0.31
N THR A 340 -25.21 20.82 -0.25
CA THR A 340 -25.25 22.29 -0.33
C THR A 340 -24.90 22.79 -1.72
N GLU A 341 -23.95 22.13 -2.39
CA GLU A 341 -23.42 22.56 -3.68
C GLU A 341 -22.96 21.32 -4.46
N VAL A 342 -23.16 21.33 -5.77
CA VAL A 342 -22.61 20.34 -6.70
C VAL A 342 -21.79 21.10 -7.71
N LEU A 343 -20.51 20.74 -7.81
CA LEU A 343 -19.51 21.44 -8.61
C LEU A 343 -19.34 20.75 -9.97
N PHE A 344 -19.33 19.42 -9.96
CA PHE A 344 -19.27 18.58 -11.15
C PHE A 344 -20.28 17.45 -11.01
N ASP A 345 -20.99 17.19 -12.09
CA ASP A 345 -22.03 16.16 -12.18
C ASP A 345 -22.04 15.68 -13.63
N THR A 346 -21.72 14.41 -13.82
CA THR A 346 -21.72 13.74 -15.14
C THR A 346 -22.62 12.51 -15.18
N ASN A 347 -23.30 12.23 -14.07
CA ASN A 347 -24.20 11.10 -13.92
C ASN A 347 -25.67 11.52 -13.70
N GLU A 348 -26.02 12.77 -13.97
CA GLU A 348 -27.40 13.27 -14.04
C GLU A 348 -28.21 13.18 -12.73
N CYS A 349 -28.92 12.07 -12.52
CA CYS A 349 -29.80 11.86 -11.37
C CYS A 349 -29.15 10.95 -10.32
N GLY A 350 -27.96 10.41 -10.62
CA GLY A 350 -27.23 9.54 -9.71
C GLY A 350 -26.50 10.34 -8.65
N GLY A 351 -26.63 9.94 -7.39
CA GLY A 351 -25.83 10.49 -6.30
C GLY A 351 -26.66 11.29 -5.30
N LEU A 352 -26.18 12.49 -4.94
CA LEU A 352 -26.80 13.35 -3.94
C LEU A 352 -27.50 14.58 -4.54
N GLN A 353 -27.58 14.68 -5.87
CA GLN A 353 -28.42 15.64 -6.59
C GLN A 353 -29.08 14.98 -7.80
N ASP A 354 -30.30 15.41 -8.08
CA ASP A 354 -30.95 15.21 -9.38
C ASP A 354 -30.79 16.49 -10.22
N SER A 355 -29.89 16.46 -11.20
CA SER A 355 -29.63 17.61 -12.08
C SER A 355 -30.82 17.98 -12.98
N SER A 356 -31.77 17.06 -13.22
CA SER A 356 -32.93 17.32 -14.09
C SER A 356 -33.87 18.38 -13.52
N ASN A 357 -33.93 18.49 -12.20
CA ASN A 357 -34.75 19.45 -11.46
C ASN A 357 -33.95 20.29 -10.44
N GLY A 358 -32.65 20.05 -10.30
CA GLY A 358 -31.77 20.71 -9.34
C GLY A 358 -32.03 20.32 -7.89
N GLY A 359 -32.74 19.22 -7.66
CA GLY A 359 -33.13 18.69 -6.37
C GLY A 359 -31.91 18.19 -5.63
N LYS A 360 -31.65 18.74 -4.45
CA LYS A 360 -30.52 18.36 -3.60
C LYS A 360 -30.97 17.42 -2.49
N THR A 361 -30.20 16.37 -2.27
CA THR A 361 -30.52 15.36 -1.27
C THR A 361 -30.43 15.93 0.15
N ILE A 362 -31.49 15.70 0.91
CA ILE A 362 -31.48 15.77 2.36
C ILE A 362 -31.69 14.33 2.84
N ALA A 363 -30.73 13.79 3.57
CA ALA A 363 -30.76 12.39 4.00
C ALA A 363 -30.47 12.27 5.49
N ASN A 364 -31.17 11.36 6.16
CA ASN A 364 -30.75 10.90 7.49
C ASN A 364 -29.70 9.81 7.32
N ILE A 365 -28.61 9.90 8.09
CA ILE A 365 -27.56 8.87 8.11
C ILE A 365 -27.55 8.10 9.42
N ASN A 366 -27.21 6.82 9.33
CA ASN A 366 -26.89 5.98 10.49
C ASN A 366 -25.62 5.18 10.19
N ILE A 367 -24.60 5.30 11.05
CA ILE A 367 -23.33 4.59 10.91
C ILE A 367 -23.19 3.59 12.03
N SER A 368 -23.05 2.31 11.68
CA SER A 368 -22.80 1.23 12.64
C SER A 368 -22.04 0.08 11.98
N ASN A 369 -21.05 -0.48 12.68
CA ASN A 369 -20.31 -1.68 12.25
C ASN A 369 -19.82 -1.64 10.78
N ASN A 370 -19.18 -0.55 10.36
CA ASN A 370 -18.73 -0.32 8.98
C ASN A 370 -19.84 -0.27 7.92
N ASN A 371 -21.10 -0.12 8.33
CA ASN A 371 -22.22 0.17 7.45
C ASN A 371 -22.67 1.62 7.63
N LEU A 372 -22.97 2.27 6.51
CA LEU A 372 -23.66 3.55 6.43
C LEU A 372 -25.04 3.28 5.84
N ILE A 373 -26.10 3.59 6.56
CA ILE A 373 -27.45 3.65 6.02
C ILE A 373 -27.70 5.12 5.69
N LEU A 374 -27.86 5.42 4.40
CA LEU A 374 -28.27 6.72 3.89
C LEU A 374 -29.76 6.63 3.55
N HIS A 375 -30.59 7.48 4.15
CA HIS A 375 -32.03 7.52 3.91
C HIS A 375 -32.42 8.90 3.38
N PRO A 376 -32.42 9.09 2.05
CA PRO A 376 -32.88 10.32 1.42
C PRO A 376 -34.36 10.57 1.71
N GLN A 377 -34.75 11.84 1.82
CA GLN A 377 -36.15 12.22 2.06
C GLN A 377 -37.01 11.88 0.84
N GLY A 378 -37.98 10.97 1.02
CA GLY A 378 -38.91 10.58 -0.04
C GLY A 378 -38.48 9.37 -0.86
N GLU A 379 -37.35 8.75 -0.52
CA GLU A 379 -36.80 7.57 -1.18
C GLU A 379 -36.50 6.46 -0.17
N ASP A 380 -36.31 5.24 -0.66
CA ASP A 380 -35.92 4.12 0.17
C ASP A 380 -34.45 4.24 0.66
N PRO A 381 -34.13 3.71 1.85
CA PRO A 381 -32.77 3.77 2.37
C PRO A 381 -31.80 2.86 1.59
N VAL A 382 -30.58 3.37 1.38
CA VAL A 382 -29.46 2.64 0.77
C VAL A 382 -28.43 2.29 1.85
N THR A 383 -27.90 1.07 1.81
CA THR A 383 -26.84 0.63 2.72
C THR A 383 -25.52 0.53 1.98
N LEU A 384 -24.51 1.24 2.49
CA LEU A 384 -23.14 1.24 1.97
C LEU A 384 -22.19 0.60 2.97
N GLN A 385 -21.15 -0.04 2.47
CA GLN A 385 -20.09 -0.63 3.29
C GLN A 385 -18.83 0.22 3.25
N ARG A 386 -18.18 0.42 4.40
CA ARG A 386 -16.89 1.11 4.43
C ARG A 386 -15.84 0.29 3.66
N VAL A 387 -15.11 0.97 2.78
CA VAL A 387 -13.90 0.43 2.14
C VAL A 387 -12.82 0.29 3.21
N LYS A 388 -12.22 -0.89 3.31
CA LYS A 388 -11.21 -1.19 4.33
C LYS A 388 -9.85 -0.60 4.00
#